data_AF-A0A7C5Q534-F1
#
_entry.id   AF-A0A7C5Q534-F1
#
_cell.length_a   1.000
_cell.length_b   1.000
_cell.length_c   1.000
_cell.angle_alpha   90.00
_cell.angle_beta   90.00
_cell.angle_gamma   90.00
#
_symmetry.space_group_name_H-M   'P 1'
#
loop_
_entity.id
_entity.type
_entity.pdbx_description
1 polymer ?
#
loop_
_entity_poly.entity_id
_entity_poly.type
_entity_poly.pdbx_seq_one_letter_code
_entity_poly.pdbx_strand_id
1 'polypeptide(L)'
;MDHGSSHDDEVLGKAFDLRLMRRLVRFLVPYRGLFSVCVLLILVLTGIQSGLPYISKIAIDRFLTLPWALVTVESAPGSGAPIPLGDDRYLVEISSLSPELRKEWEISGVLSPTRYLFVEEDSDKEGIALEHPDLFAPIAGGYIASESALRSLSPSETLSLRSGAIAGLIRLSILFAIALIVRFVFGVSQVYLLQLTGQKVMYDMRREIFGHVLRLPLSYFDRAPVGRLVTRVTNDVAAINEMFTSMLVNLFRDAFLIFAVMGIMFHLEWRVALVILALFPLIVIAAFEFRRRARAAYREVRRQIARLNAYLQESISGMRIVQLFVQEVKANERFAKINIDKYKASMRQLLTFAVFRPLMRFLSSFAVAIVIWYGGLNVLRGSLSLGALTAFIQYVRMLFEPILELSQGYNILQGAMAAAERIFILLDEPEEDRGGGEAIEEVEGRI
;
A
#
# COMPACT_ATOMS: atom_id res chain seq x y z
N MET A 1 18.97 31.65 29.19
CA MET A 1 19.01 32.01 27.75
C MET A 1 18.27 30.92 27.01
N ASP A 2 16.98 31.17 26.72
CA ASP A 2 16.04 30.22 26.14
C ASP A 2 15.50 30.78 24.81
N HIS A 3 16.40 30.92 23.82
CA HIS A 3 16.10 31.52 22.52
C HIS A 3 16.33 30.58 21.33
N GLY A 4 16.53 29.28 21.57
CA GLY A 4 16.84 28.32 20.50
C GLY A 4 15.72 27.37 20.10
N SER A 5 14.63 27.26 20.87
CA SER A 5 13.64 26.19 20.67
C SER A 5 12.30 26.62 20.08
N SER A 6 11.90 27.89 20.19
CA SER A 6 10.59 28.35 19.72
C SER A 6 10.56 28.72 18.24
N HIS A 7 11.68 29.18 17.67
CA HIS A 7 11.74 29.60 16.26
C HIS A 7 11.77 28.42 15.28
N ASP A 8 12.40 27.31 15.66
CA ASP A 8 12.42 26.09 14.85
C ASP A 8 11.03 25.44 14.77
N ASP A 9 10.19 25.60 15.81
CA ASP A 9 8.87 24.97 15.92
C ASP A 9 7.72 25.81 15.29
N GLU A 10 7.84 27.14 15.18
CA GLU A 10 6.86 27.99 14.48
C GLU A 10 7.00 27.95 12.95
N VAL A 11 8.20 27.69 12.42
CA VAL A 11 8.45 27.55 10.96
C VAL A 11 8.02 26.17 10.44
N LEU A 12 7.98 25.15 11.32
CA LEU A 12 7.51 23.78 11.02
C LEU A 12 6.03 23.67 10.62
N GLY A 13 5.26 24.76 10.72
CA GLY A 13 3.84 24.86 10.36
C GLY A 13 3.56 25.14 8.87
N LYS A 14 4.53 25.64 8.09
CA LYS A 14 4.34 25.82 6.64
C LYS A 14 4.54 24.49 5.92
N ALA A 15 3.50 23.68 5.94
CA ALA A 15 3.37 22.54 5.05
C ALA A 15 3.62 22.99 3.60
N PHE A 16 4.66 22.40 2.98
CA PHE A 16 5.06 22.59 1.59
C PHE A 16 5.49 24.01 1.20
N ASP A 17 6.74 24.36 1.49
CA ASP A 17 7.41 25.35 0.64
C ASP A 17 7.67 24.71 -0.75
N LEU A 18 6.75 24.96 -1.68
CA LEU A 18 6.84 24.55 -3.08
C LEU A 18 8.17 24.97 -3.72
N ARG A 19 8.79 26.06 -3.24
CA ARG A 19 10.11 26.51 -3.72
C ARG A 19 11.21 25.54 -3.31
N LEU A 20 11.20 25.09 -2.05
CA LEU A 20 12.17 24.13 -1.53
C LEU A 20 12.07 22.79 -2.26
N MET A 21 10.84 22.31 -2.47
CA MET A 21 10.58 21.10 -3.25
C MET A 21 11.10 21.23 -4.69
N ARG A 22 10.88 22.38 -5.34
CA ARG A 22 11.38 22.65 -6.69
C ARG A 22 12.91 22.59 -6.76
N ARG A 23 13.59 23.12 -5.73
CA ARG A 23 15.05 23.04 -5.61
C ARG A 23 15.54 21.60 -5.41
N LEU A 24 14.87 20.80 -4.59
CA LEU A 24 15.21 19.37 -4.44
C LEU A 24 15.02 18.58 -5.74
N VAL A 25 13.96 18.89 -6.49
CA VAL A 25 13.70 18.24 -7.80
C VAL A 25 14.83 18.52 -8.80
N ARG A 26 15.58 19.62 -8.69
CA ARG A 26 16.76 19.89 -9.53
C ARG A 26 17.76 18.73 -9.49
N PHE A 27 17.98 18.11 -8.33
CA PHE A 27 18.88 16.96 -8.19
C PHE A 27 18.32 15.66 -8.79
N LEU A 28 17.00 15.58 -9.00
CA LEU A 28 16.36 14.45 -9.69
C LEU A 28 16.37 14.59 -11.21
N VAL A 29 16.44 15.81 -11.75
CA VAL A 29 16.38 16.07 -13.21
C VAL A 29 17.42 15.27 -14.01
N PRO A 30 18.71 15.16 -13.59
CA PRO A 30 19.70 14.33 -14.29
C PRO A 30 19.29 12.86 -14.39
N TYR A 31 18.51 12.38 -13.41
CA TYR A 31 18.07 10.99 -13.30
C TYR A 31 16.63 10.77 -13.74
N ARG A 32 16.02 11.73 -14.46
CA ARG A 32 14.63 11.66 -14.92
C ARG A 32 14.30 10.37 -15.67
N GLY A 33 15.23 9.83 -16.46
CA GLY A 33 15.04 8.56 -17.17
C GLY A 33 14.85 7.37 -16.23
N LEU A 34 15.74 7.23 -15.23
CA LEU A 34 15.65 6.17 -14.22
C LEU A 34 14.39 6.33 -13.36
N PHE A 35 14.05 7.56 -12.98
CA PHE A 35 12.85 7.84 -12.21
C PHE A 35 11.58 7.51 -13.01
N SER A 36 11.52 7.86 -14.30
CA SER A 36 10.40 7.49 -15.19
C SER A 36 10.25 5.99 -15.32
N VAL A 37 11.35 5.23 -15.42
CA VAL A 37 11.31 3.76 -15.43
C VAL A 37 10.76 3.23 -14.10
N CYS A 38 11.15 3.81 -12.96
CA CYS A 38 10.59 3.42 -11.65
C CYS A 38 9.08 3.67 -11.58
N VAL A 39 8.61 4.83 -12.05
CA VAL A 39 7.18 5.16 -12.12
C VAL A 39 6.43 4.21 -13.05
N LEU A 40 6.99 3.88 -14.20
CA LEU A 40 6.39 2.90 -15.12
C LEU A 40 6.29 1.51 -14.48
N LEU A 41 7.36 1.05 -13.81
CA LEU A 41 7.34 -0.22 -13.08
C LEU A 41 6.27 -0.21 -11.99
N ILE A 42 6.09 0.90 -11.28
CA ILE A 42 5.02 1.05 -10.29
C ILE A 42 3.63 0.91 -10.92
N LEU A 43 3.39 1.54 -12.06
CA LEU A 43 2.11 1.42 -12.76
C LEU A 43 1.86 -0.03 -13.20
N VAL A 44 2.88 -0.70 -13.74
CA VAL A 44 2.77 -2.12 -14.13
C VAL A 44 2.53 -3.00 -12.92
N LEU A 45 3.30 -2.82 -11.84
CA LEU A 45 3.14 -3.57 -10.60
C LEU A 45 1.76 -3.36 -9.98
N THR A 46 1.26 -2.13 -10.01
CA THR A 46 -0.09 -1.78 -9.52
C THR A 46 -1.13 -2.50 -10.36
N GLY A 47 -1.02 -2.47 -11.69
CA GLY A 47 -1.92 -3.17 -12.60
C GLY A 47 -1.94 -4.68 -12.38
N ILE A 48 -0.77 -5.31 -12.21
CA ILE A 48 -0.67 -6.74 -11.87
C ILE A 48 -1.32 -7.00 -10.51
N GLN A 49 -0.97 -6.21 -9.49
CA GLN A 49 -1.49 -6.38 -8.13
C GLN A 49 -3.02 -6.24 -8.07
N SER A 50 -3.59 -5.27 -8.78
CA SER A 50 -5.04 -5.08 -8.84
C SER A 50 -5.74 -6.09 -9.75
N GLY A 51 -5.03 -6.69 -10.71
CA GLY A 51 -5.56 -7.74 -11.58
C GLY A 51 -5.66 -9.12 -10.91
N LEU A 52 -4.78 -9.44 -9.96
CA LEU A 52 -4.75 -10.77 -9.32
C LEU A 52 -6.09 -11.20 -8.70
N PRO A 53 -6.80 -10.37 -7.92
CA PRO A 53 -8.12 -10.74 -7.40
C PRO A 53 -9.15 -11.01 -8.49
N TYR A 54 -9.05 -10.33 -9.63
CA TYR A 54 -9.92 -10.55 -10.78
C TYR A 54 -9.65 -11.91 -11.45
N ILE A 55 -8.39 -12.33 -11.52
CA ILE A 55 -8.03 -13.68 -11.98
C ILE A 55 -8.63 -14.73 -11.03
N SER A 56 -8.54 -14.52 -9.72
CA SER A 56 -9.18 -15.40 -8.72
C SER A 56 -10.70 -15.44 -8.89
N LYS A 57 -11.35 -14.30 -9.18
CA LYS A 57 -12.78 -14.24 -9.51
C LYS A 57 -13.15 -15.11 -10.71
N ILE A 58 -12.39 -15.01 -11.81
CA ILE A 58 -12.62 -15.83 -13.00
C ILE A 58 -12.45 -17.31 -12.68
N ALA A 59 -11.41 -17.67 -11.91
CA ALA A 59 -11.18 -19.06 -11.52
C ALA A 59 -12.37 -19.64 -10.75
N ILE A 60 -12.93 -18.88 -9.82
CA ILE A 60 -14.07 -19.31 -9.01
C ILE A 60 -15.33 -19.42 -9.87
N ASP A 61 -15.67 -18.38 -10.62
CA ASP A 61 -16.93 -18.32 -11.37
C ASP A 61 -16.99 -19.32 -12.53
N ARG A 62 -15.84 -19.62 -13.15
CA ARG A 62 -15.80 -20.48 -14.35
C ARG A 62 -15.47 -21.93 -14.05
N PHE A 63 -14.66 -22.20 -13.03
CA PHE A 63 -14.10 -23.54 -12.81
C PHE A 63 -14.45 -24.17 -11.48
N LEU A 64 -14.82 -23.40 -10.44
CA LEU A 64 -15.26 -23.98 -9.17
C LEU A 64 -16.77 -24.21 -9.16
N THR A 65 -17.58 -23.24 -9.58
CA THR A 65 -19.03 -23.40 -9.68
C THR A 65 -19.43 -24.21 -10.92
N LEU A 66 -20.53 -24.98 -10.84
CA LEU A 66 -21.03 -25.73 -11.99
C LEU A 66 -21.61 -24.78 -13.06
N PRO A 67 -21.42 -25.08 -14.36
CA PRO A 67 -21.62 -24.10 -15.43
C PRO A 67 -23.08 -23.93 -15.86
N TRP A 68 -23.97 -24.90 -15.60
CA TRP A 68 -25.35 -24.85 -16.08
C TRP A 68 -26.34 -24.48 -14.99
N ALA A 69 -27.41 -23.78 -15.37
CA ALA A 69 -28.54 -23.46 -14.50
C ALA A 69 -29.86 -23.63 -15.26
N LEU A 70 -30.93 -23.85 -14.50
CA LEU A 70 -32.28 -24.00 -15.03
C LEU A 70 -32.96 -22.63 -15.10
N VAL A 71 -33.59 -22.34 -16.22
CA VAL A 71 -34.35 -21.11 -16.50
C VAL A 71 -35.79 -21.49 -16.82
N THR A 72 -36.76 -20.75 -16.29
CA THR A 72 -38.19 -20.95 -16.62
C THR A 72 -38.72 -19.74 -17.39
N VAL A 73 -38.88 -19.87 -18.71
CA VAL A 73 -39.31 -18.78 -19.62
C VAL A 73 -40.25 -19.35 -20.66
N GLU A 74 -41.31 -18.62 -21.01
CA GLU A 74 -42.30 -19.03 -22.03
C GLU A 74 -41.71 -19.28 -23.43
N SER A 75 -40.51 -18.77 -23.72
CA SER A 75 -39.82 -18.97 -24.99
C SER A 75 -38.35 -19.28 -24.79
N ALA A 76 -37.80 -20.17 -25.62
CA ALA A 76 -36.39 -20.52 -25.61
C ALA A 76 -35.51 -19.25 -25.67
N PRO A 77 -34.60 -19.05 -24.71
CA PRO A 77 -33.81 -17.84 -24.68
C PRO A 77 -32.85 -17.79 -25.88
N GLY A 78 -32.80 -16.64 -26.56
CA GLY A 78 -31.92 -16.46 -27.72
C GLY A 78 -30.41 -16.53 -27.40
N SER A 79 -30.05 -16.47 -26.12
CA SER A 79 -28.67 -16.56 -25.63
C SER A 79 -28.46 -17.84 -24.82
N GLY A 80 -27.33 -18.51 -25.10
CA GLY A 80 -26.76 -19.50 -24.20
C GLY A 80 -27.06 -20.97 -24.46
N ALA A 81 -27.31 -21.30 -25.73
CA ALA A 81 -27.54 -22.68 -26.19
C ALA A 81 -28.55 -23.42 -25.30
N PRO A 82 -29.79 -22.91 -25.18
CA PRO A 82 -30.77 -23.50 -24.29
C PRO A 82 -31.11 -24.93 -24.69
N ILE A 83 -31.01 -25.84 -23.72
CA ILE A 83 -31.46 -27.22 -23.89
C ILE A 83 -32.88 -27.32 -23.31
N PRO A 84 -33.90 -27.70 -24.10
CA PRO A 84 -35.28 -27.78 -23.62
C PRO A 84 -35.44 -28.93 -22.62
N LEU A 85 -36.05 -28.63 -21.47
CA LEU A 85 -36.39 -29.60 -20.43
C LEU A 85 -37.90 -29.91 -20.39
N GLY A 86 -38.71 -29.15 -21.14
CA GLY A 86 -40.18 -29.21 -21.08
C GLY A 86 -40.79 -28.29 -20.02
N ASP A 87 -42.08 -28.00 -20.12
CA ASP A 87 -42.83 -27.09 -19.24
C ASP A 87 -42.18 -25.69 -19.10
N ASP A 88 -41.84 -25.06 -20.22
CA ASP A 88 -41.18 -23.75 -20.27
C ASP A 88 -39.81 -23.69 -19.53
N ARG A 89 -39.21 -24.85 -19.24
CA ARG A 89 -37.89 -24.95 -18.60
C ARG A 89 -36.80 -25.21 -19.63
N TYR A 90 -35.70 -24.49 -19.46
CA TYR A 90 -34.51 -24.59 -20.29
C TYR A 90 -33.26 -24.70 -19.41
N LEU A 91 -32.32 -25.54 -19.80
CA LEU A 91 -30.98 -25.55 -19.23
C LEU A 91 -30.09 -24.60 -20.02
N VAL A 92 -29.45 -23.65 -19.35
CA VAL A 92 -28.64 -22.61 -20.02
C VAL A 92 -27.27 -22.53 -19.37
N GLU A 93 -26.23 -22.36 -20.19
CA GLU A 93 -24.87 -22.19 -19.68
C GLU A 93 -24.71 -20.77 -19.12
N ILE A 94 -24.38 -20.63 -17.84
CA ILE A 94 -24.32 -19.34 -17.15
C ILE A 94 -23.25 -18.42 -17.75
N SER A 95 -22.16 -19.00 -18.26
CA SER A 95 -21.03 -18.26 -18.83
C SER A 95 -21.38 -17.53 -20.14
N SER A 96 -22.46 -17.96 -20.80
CA SER A 96 -22.93 -17.44 -22.08
C SER A 96 -23.99 -16.34 -21.95
N LEU A 97 -24.55 -16.14 -20.75
CA LEU A 97 -25.48 -15.07 -20.45
C LEU A 97 -24.75 -13.75 -20.26
N SER A 98 -25.30 -12.65 -20.79
CA SER A 98 -24.77 -11.32 -20.46
C SER A 98 -24.97 -11.03 -18.97
N PRO A 99 -24.06 -10.26 -18.33
CA PRO A 99 -24.20 -9.89 -16.92
C PRO A 99 -25.53 -9.22 -16.59
N GLU A 100 -26.06 -8.41 -17.52
CA GLU A 100 -27.32 -7.70 -17.37
C GLU A 100 -28.52 -8.66 -17.40
N LEU A 101 -28.56 -9.55 -18.39
CA LEU A 101 -29.65 -10.52 -18.55
C LEU A 101 -29.68 -11.54 -17.41
N ARG A 102 -28.48 -12.01 -17.00
CA ARG A 102 -28.35 -12.89 -15.85
C ARG A 102 -28.91 -12.25 -14.58
N LYS A 103 -28.54 -10.98 -14.32
CA LYS A 103 -29.02 -10.22 -13.16
C LYS A 103 -30.54 -10.03 -13.20
N GLU A 104 -31.10 -9.76 -14.37
CA GLU A 104 -32.55 -9.61 -14.56
C GLU A 104 -33.31 -10.93 -14.29
N TRP A 105 -32.83 -12.05 -14.81
CA TRP A 105 -33.45 -13.36 -14.61
C TRP A 105 -33.31 -13.89 -13.19
N GLU A 106 -32.20 -13.58 -12.51
CA GLU A 106 -32.04 -13.91 -11.10
C GLU A 106 -32.97 -13.07 -10.20
N ILE A 107 -33.18 -11.78 -10.51
CA ILE A 107 -34.10 -10.90 -9.75
C ILE A 107 -35.56 -11.30 -9.94
N SER A 108 -35.94 -11.67 -11.17
CA SER A 108 -37.31 -12.08 -11.51
C SER A 108 -37.66 -13.51 -11.04
N GLY A 109 -36.68 -14.26 -10.50
CA GLY A 109 -36.85 -15.65 -10.08
C GLY A 109 -36.92 -16.65 -11.23
N VAL A 110 -36.64 -16.19 -12.45
CA VAL A 110 -36.64 -16.97 -13.69
C VAL A 110 -35.44 -17.91 -13.76
N LEU A 111 -34.27 -17.48 -13.26
CA LEU A 111 -33.06 -18.30 -13.16
C LEU A 111 -32.98 -18.99 -11.80
N SER A 112 -32.95 -20.32 -11.79
CA SER A 112 -32.76 -21.11 -10.57
C SER A 112 -31.39 -20.85 -9.94
N PRO A 113 -31.27 -20.80 -8.59
CA PRO A 113 -29.98 -20.73 -7.91
C PRO A 113 -29.22 -22.07 -7.95
N THR A 114 -29.89 -23.19 -8.20
CA THR A 114 -29.23 -24.50 -8.32
C THR A 114 -28.35 -24.55 -9.57
N ARG A 115 -27.24 -25.27 -9.45
CA ARG A 115 -26.24 -25.40 -10.50
C ARG A 115 -26.09 -26.87 -10.88
N TYR A 116 -25.95 -27.13 -12.16
CA TYR A 116 -25.92 -28.47 -12.73
C TYR A 116 -24.70 -28.67 -13.61
N LEU A 117 -24.27 -29.92 -13.71
CA LEU A 117 -23.37 -30.40 -14.73
C LEU A 117 -24.18 -31.08 -15.82
N PHE A 118 -23.96 -30.70 -17.08
CA PHE A 118 -24.49 -31.40 -18.24
C PHE A 118 -23.43 -32.34 -18.80
N VAL A 119 -23.81 -33.59 -19.06
CA VAL A 119 -23.01 -34.62 -19.71
C VAL A 119 -23.70 -34.94 -21.03
N GLU A 120 -23.03 -34.64 -22.14
CA GLU A 120 -23.56 -34.86 -23.49
C GLU A 120 -23.62 -36.37 -23.80
N GLU A 121 -24.67 -36.77 -24.51
CA GLU A 121 -24.83 -38.11 -25.09
C GLU A 121 -23.69 -38.40 -26.10
N ASP A 122 -23.27 -39.65 -26.23
CA ASP A 122 -22.12 -40.09 -27.05
C ASP A 122 -20.75 -39.53 -26.64
N SER A 123 -20.66 -38.86 -25.49
CA SER A 123 -19.37 -38.41 -24.95
C SER A 123 -18.63 -39.53 -24.21
N ASP A 124 -17.30 -39.42 -24.13
CA ASP A 124 -16.44 -40.33 -23.33
C ASP A 124 -16.83 -40.39 -21.83
N LYS A 125 -17.74 -39.52 -21.39
CA LYS A 125 -18.22 -39.37 -20.01
C LYS A 125 -19.59 -39.98 -19.78
N GLU A 126 -20.31 -40.36 -20.84
CA GLU A 126 -21.65 -40.91 -20.76
C GLU A 126 -21.70 -42.19 -19.92
N GLY A 127 -20.68 -43.04 -20.02
CA GLY A 127 -20.61 -44.29 -19.25
C GLY A 127 -20.79 -44.09 -17.75
N ILE A 128 -20.29 -42.98 -17.19
CA ILE A 128 -20.45 -42.65 -15.77
C ILE A 128 -21.89 -42.26 -15.43
N ALA A 129 -22.59 -41.59 -16.34
CA ALA A 129 -23.99 -41.23 -16.15
C ALA A 129 -24.89 -42.48 -16.20
N LEU A 130 -24.57 -43.43 -17.08
CA LEU A 130 -25.29 -44.71 -17.21
C LEU A 130 -25.07 -45.66 -16.03
N GLU A 131 -23.88 -45.65 -15.41
CA GLU A 131 -23.58 -46.45 -14.21
C GLU A 131 -24.31 -45.95 -12.96
N HIS A 132 -24.75 -44.69 -12.95
CA HIS A 132 -25.42 -44.05 -11.81
C HIS A 132 -26.75 -43.36 -12.19
N PRO A 133 -27.77 -44.12 -12.64
CA PRO A 133 -29.04 -43.56 -13.11
C PRO A 133 -29.80 -42.80 -12.02
N ASP A 134 -29.57 -43.12 -10.74
CA ASP A 134 -30.19 -42.43 -9.60
C ASP A 134 -29.63 -41.01 -9.37
N LEU A 135 -28.45 -40.72 -9.92
CA LEU A 135 -27.73 -39.46 -9.73
C LEU A 135 -27.81 -38.52 -10.94
N PHE A 136 -28.11 -39.09 -12.12
CA PHE A 136 -28.15 -38.40 -13.40
C PHE A 136 -29.55 -38.43 -14.01
N ALA A 137 -30.20 -37.27 -14.14
CA ALA A 137 -31.50 -37.18 -14.78
C ALA A 137 -31.33 -37.05 -16.31
N PRO A 138 -32.02 -37.87 -17.13
CA PRO A 138 -31.94 -37.77 -18.57
C PRO A 138 -32.67 -36.52 -19.08
N ILE A 139 -32.07 -35.84 -20.05
CA ILE A 139 -32.61 -34.64 -20.71
C ILE A 139 -32.34 -34.72 -22.22
N ALA A 140 -32.84 -33.76 -22.99
CA ALA A 140 -32.58 -33.72 -24.43
C ALA A 140 -31.06 -33.60 -24.70
N GLY A 141 -30.50 -34.61 -25.37
CA GLY A 141 -29.09 -34.65 -25.77
C GLY A 141 -28.09 -35.05 -24.68
N GLY A 142 -28.55 -35.57 -23.53
CA GLY A 142 -27.65 -36.08 -22.50
C GLY A 142 -28.26 -36.18 -21.09
N TYR A 143 -27.42 -35.99 -20.07
CA TYR A 143 -27.77 -36.17 -18.67
C TYR A 143 -27.36 -34.96 -17.83
N ILE A 144 -28.13 -34.66 -16.78
CA ILE A 144 -27.76 -33.62 -15.80
C ILE A 144 -27.55 -34.18 -14.40
N ALA A 145 -26.53 -33.67 -13.72
CA ALA A 145 -26.24 -33.96 -12.32
C ALA A 145 -26.18 -32.67 -11.49
N SER A 146 -26.75 -32.74 -10.28
CA SER A 146 -26.66 -31.67 -9.28
C SER A 146 -25.32 -31.71 -8.54
N GLU A 147 -24.98 -30.64 -7.82
CA GLU A 147 -23.78 -30.63 -6.99
C GLU A 147 -23.79 -31.72 -5.90
N SER A 148 -24.96 -32.02 -5.32
CA SER A 148 -25.11 -33.10 -4.35
C SER A 148 -24.86 -34.47 -4.98
N ALA A 149 -25.31 -34.68 -6.22
CA ALA A 149 -25.08 -35.93 -6.96
C ALA A 149 -23.59 -36.15 -7.27
N LEU A 150 -22.86 -35.08 -7.60
CA LEU A 150 -21.41 -35.17 -7.80
C LEU A 150 -20.65 -35.50 -6.51
N ARG A 151 -21.16 -35.12 -5.34
CA ARG A 151 -20.51 -35.41 -4.04
C ARG A 151 -20.64 -36.87 -3.62
N SER A 152 -21.60 -37.61 -4.17
CA SER A 152 -21.77 -39.05 -3.92
C SER A 152 -20.95 -39.94 -4.85
N LEU A 153 -20.41 -39.40 -5.94
CA LEU A 153 -19.53 -40.14 -6.86
C LEU A 153 -18.14 -40.35 -6.25
N SER A 154 -17.39 -41.32 -6.79
CA SER A 154 -16.00 -41.47 -6.42
C SER A 154 -15.17 -40.24 -6.84
N PRO A 155 -14.04 -39.97 -6.17
CA PRO A 155 -13.14 -38.88 -6.57
C PRO A 155 -12.65 -38.99 -8.02
N SER A 156 -12.39 -40.21 -8.52
CA SER A 156 -11.93 -40.47 -9.88
C SER A 156 -12.98 -40.12 -10.94
N GLU A 157 -14.25 -40.48 -10.73
CA GLU A 157 -15.35 -40.15 -11.63
C GLU A 157 -15.63 -38.64 -11.62
N THR A 158 -15.59 -38.01 -10.45
CA THR A 158 -15.78 -36.56 -10.36
C THR A 158 -14.67 -35.80 -11.11
N LEU A 159 -13.42 -36.28 -11.01
CA LEU A 159 -12.27 -35.71 -11.73
C LEU A 159 -12.39 -35.90 -13.25
N SER A 160 -12.84 -37.07 -13.73
CA SER A 160 -13.02 -37.31 -15.17
C SER A 160 -14.15 -36.46 -15.75
N LEU A 161 -15.28 -36.35 -15.04
CA LEU A 161 -16.41 -35.49 -15.41
C LEU A 161 -15.98 -34.02 -15.49
N ARG A 162 -15.18 -33.54 -14.52
CA ARG A 162 -14.70 -32.16 -14.45
C ARG A 162 -13.32 -31.91 -15.08
N SER A 163 -12.79 -32.85 -15.86
CA SER A 163 -11.46 -32.78 -16.48
C SER A 163 -11.20 -31.47 -17.25
N GLY A 164 -12.18 -30.99 -18.02
CA GLY A 164 -12.09 -29.72 -18.73
C GLY A 164 -12.00 -28.50 -17.79
N ALA A 165 -12.76 -28.51 -16.70
CA ALA A 165 -12.71 -27.46 -15.69
C ALA A 165 -11.36 -27.45 -14.93
N ILE A 166 -10.82 -28.64 -14.64
CA ILE A 166 -9.51 -28.82 -14.02
C ILE A 166 -8.40 -28.30 -14.94
N ALA A 167 -8.44 -28.66 -16.23
CA ALA A 167 -7.48 -28.15 -17.21
C ALA A 167 -7.52 -26.62 -17.32
N GLY A 168 -8.71 -26.03 -17.32
CA GLY A 168 -8.88 -24.58 -17.30
C GLY A 168 -8.35 -23.92 -16.02
N LEU A 169 -8.62 -24.54 -14.86
CA LEU A 169 -8.10 -24.09 -13.56
C LEU A 169 -6.57 -24.18 -13.48
N ILE A 170 -5.96 -25.23 -14.04
CA ILE A 170 -4.50 -25.38 -14.14
C ILE A 170 -3.92 -24.26 -15.00
N ARG A 171 -4.51 -23.97 -16.17
CA ARG A 171 -4.06 -22.85 -17.03
C ARG A 171 -4.12 -21.52 -16.30
N LEU A 172 -5.22 -21.24 -15.58
CA LEU A 172 -5.33 -20.02 -14.77
C LEU A 172 -4.34 -20.00 -13.60
N SER A 173 -4.08 -21.14 -12.97
CA SER A 173 -3.12 -21.25 -11.87
C SER A 173 -1.69 -21.00 -12.36
N ILE A 174 -1.34 -21.52 -13.55
CA ILE A 174 -0.06 -21.22 -14.23
C ILE A 174 0.03 -19.73 -14.57
N LEU A 175 -1.02 -19.14 -15.15
CA LEU A 175 -1.06 -17.71 -15.43
C LEU A 175 -0.90 -16.87 -14.15
N PHE A 176 -1.58 -17.26 -13.07
CA PHE A 176 -1.48 -16.62 -11.77
C PHE A 176 -0.06 -16.73 -11.20
N ALA A 177 0.57 -17.91 -11.28
CA ALA A 177 1.95 -18.13 -10.87
C ALA A 177 2.94 -17.29 -11.69
N ILE A 178 2.77 -17.23 -13.01
CA ILE A 178 3.57 -16.36 -13.89
C ILE A 178 3.39 -14.89 -13.49
N ALA A 179 2.15 -14.44 -13.25
CA ALA A 179 1.88 -13.07 -12.80
C ALA A 179 2.56 -12.75 -11.47
N LEU A 180 2.60 -13.70 -10.52
CA LEU A 180 3.34 -13.56 -9.27
C LEU A 180 4.86 -13.47 -9.49
N ILE A 181 5.42 -14.30 -10.37
CA ILE A 181 6.86 -14.26 -10.71
C ILE A 181 7.21 -12.93 -11.39
N VAL A 182 6.42 -12.49 -12.36
CA VAL A 182 6.61 -11.18 -13.03
C VAL A 182 6.52 -10.04 -12.02
N ARG A 183 5.51 -10.07 -11.13
CA ARG A 183 5.40 -9.10 -10.02
C ARG A 183 6.64 -9.13 -9.13
N PHE A 184 7.15 -10.30 -8.77
CA PHE A 184 8.35 -10.43 -7.95
C PHE A 184 9.58 -9.82 -8.64
N VAL A 185 9.86 -10.22 -9.88
CA VAL A 185 10.99 -9.71 -10.65
C VAL A 185 10.90 -8.20 -10.81
N PHE A 186 9.75 -7.68 -11.24
CA PHE A 186 9.56 -6.23 -11.43
C PHE A 186 9.61 -5.48 -10.11
N GLY A 187 9.14 -6.07 -9.01
CA GLY A 187 9.24 -5.51 -7.66
C GLY A 187 10.69 -5.35 -7.23
N VAL A 188 11.50 -6.40 -7.37
CA VAL A 188 12.94 -6.36 -7.07
C VAL A 188 13.64 -5.33 -7.96
N SER A 189 13.37 -5.32 -9.26
CA SER A 189 13.95 -4.34 -10.19
C SER A 189 13.55 -2.91 -9.83
N GLN A 190 12.29 -2.67 -9.46
CA GLN A 190 11.78 -1.35 -9.08
C GLN A 190 12.47 -0.85 -7.81
N VAL A 191 12.57 -1.68 -6.78
CA VAL A 191 13.26 -1.33 -5.52
C VAL A 191 14.75 -1.05 -5.79
N TYR A 192 15.41 -1.90 -6.57
CA TYR A 192 16.83 -1.73 -6.90
C TYR A 192 17.09 -0.44 -7.68
N LEU A 193 16.33 -0.19 -8.75
CA LEU A 193 16.48 1.03 -9.58
C LEU A 193 16.17 2.30 -8.79
N LEU A 194 15.16 2.25 -7.92
CA LEU A 194 14.82 3.37 -7.06
C LEU A 194 15.95 3.66 -6.06
N GLN A 195 16.50 2.61 -5.43
CA GLN A 195 17.61 2.77 -4.49
C GLN A 195 18.87 3.26 -5.20
N LEU A 196 19.20 2.72 -6.37
CA LEU A 196 20.31 3.18 -7.20
C LEU A 196 20.16 4.67 -7.56
N THR A 197 18.97 5.08 -7.98
CA THR A 197 18.66 6.48 -8.30
C THR A 197 18.85 7.36 -7.07
N GLY A 198 18.31 6.95 -5.92
CA GLY A 198 18.48 7.67 -4.67
C GLY A 198 19.97 7.84 -4.30
N GLN A 199 20.76 6.76 -4.36
CA GLN A 199 22.18 6.80 -4.03
C GLN A 199 22.95 7.75 -4.94
N LYS A 200 22.65 7.78 -6.24
CA LYS A 200 23.24 8.73 -7.19
C LYS A 200 22.87 10.19 -6.89
N VAL A 201 21.60 10.45 -6.59
CA VAL A 201 21.13 11.77 -6.14
C VAL A 201 21.87 12.21 -4.88
N MET A 202 21.99 11.32 -3.89
CA MET A 202 22.72 11.60 -2.65
C MET A 202 24.20 11.88 -2.90
N TYR A 203 24.83 11.14 -3.81
CA TYR A 203 26.22 11.38 -4.22
C TYR A 203 26.40 12.80 -4.77
N ASP A 204 25.55 13.21 -5.71
CA ASP A 204 25.64 14.55 -6.31
C ASP A 204 25.39 15.65 -5.29
N MET A 205 24.38 15.49 -4.43
CA MET A 205 24.11 16.43 -3.34
C MET A 205 25.33 16.56 -2.41
N ARG A 206 25.93 15.43 -1.99
CA ARG A 206 27.12 15.46 -1.13
C ARG A 206 28.30 16.15 -1.82
N ARG A 207 28.51 15.89 -3.10
CA ARG A 207 29.58 16.50 -3.89
C ARG A 207 29.38 18.02 -4.02
N GLU A 208 28.16 18.47 -4.30
CA GLU A 208 27.83 19.89 -4.42
C GLU A 208 28.00 20.62 -3.08
N ILE A 209 27.41 20.07 -2.01
CA ILE A 209 27.50 20.66 -0.67
C ILE A 209 28.95 20.71 -0.20
N PHE A 210 29.69 19.60 -0.32
CA PHE A 210 31.09 19.56 0.10
C PHE A 210 31.95 20.52 -0.73
N GLY A 211 31.75 20.57 -2.04
CA GLY A 211 32.46 21.49 -2.92
C GLY A 211 32.16 22.97 -2.65
N HIS A 212 30.94 23.29 -2.19
CA HIS A 212 30.56 24.64 -1.76
C HIS A 212 31.17 24.97 -0.39
N VAL A 213 31.14 24.03 0.57
CA VAL A 213 31.78 24.21 1.89
C VAL A 213 33.27 24.55 1.74
N LEU A 214 34.00 23.88 0.84
CA LEU A 214 35.41 24.17 0.57
C LEU A 214 35.67 25.55 -0.08
N ARG A 215 34.62 26.25 -0.52
CA ARG A 215 34.67 27.57 -1.14
C ARG A 215 34.09 28.66 -0.25
N LEU A 216 33.66 28.35 0.96
CA LEU A 216 33.17 29.35 1.90
C LEU A 216 34.33 30.16 2.49
N PRO A 217 34.13 31.45 2.78
CA PRO A 217 35.16 32.28 3.40
C PRO A 217 35.52 31.78 4.80
N LEU A 218 36.77 31.95 5.21
CA LEU A 218 37.26 31.57 6.55
C LEU A 218 36.37 32.13 7.69
N SER A 219 35.85 33.36 7.54
CA SER A 219 34.96 34.02 8.50
C SER A 219 33.66 33.27 8.78
N TYR A 220 33.20 32.42 7.85
CA TYR A 220 32.05 31.56 8.06
C TYR A 220 32.35 30.47 9.09
N PHE A 221 33.56 29.89 9.05
CA PHE A 221 33.98 28.82 9.96
C PHE A 221 34.23 29.31 11.39
N ASP A 222 34.50 30.60 11.57
CA ASP A 222 34.58 31.21 12.91
C ASP A 222 33.22 31.24 13.62
N ARG A 223 32.12 31.22 12.85
CA ARG A 223 30.73 31.34 13.36
C ARG A 223 29.98 30.01 13.33
N ALA A 224 30.33 29.11 12.42
CA ALA A 224 29.64 27.84 12.21
C ALA A 224 30.48 26.66 12.74
N PRO A 225 30.02 25.94 13.79
CA PRO A 225 30.74 24.75 14.27
C PRO A 225 30.90 23.70 13.17
N VAL A 226 32.12 23.18 12.98
CA VAL A 226 32.44 22.16 11.96
C VAL A 226 31.50 20.94 12.04
N GLY A 227 31.13 20.50 13.24
CA GLY A 227 30.18 19.39 13.43
C GLY A 227 28.80 19.63 12.80
N ARG A 228 28.35 20.90 12.72
CA ARG A 228 27.10 21.27 12.05
C ARG A 228 27.22 21.07 10.52
N LEU A 229 28.39 21.31 9.95
CA LEU A 229 28.64 21.08 8.52
C LEU A 229 28.72 19.60 8.18
N VAL A 230 29.39 18.82 9.03
CA VAL A 230 29.44 17.36 8.89
C VAL A 230 28.03 16.77 8.87
N THR A 231 27.17 17.16 9.81
CA THR A 231 25.79 16.66 9.88
C THR A 231 24.93 17.09 8.68
N ARG A 232 25.17 18.27 8.09
CA ARG A 232 24.51 18.69 6.84
C ARG A 232 24.89 17.80 5.65
N VAL A 233 26.16 17.44 5.50
CA VAL A 233 26.63 16.58 4.40
C VAL A 233 26.23 15.10 4.60
N THR A 234 26.14 14.64 5.84
CA THR A 234 25.85 13.22 6.14
C THR A 234 24.36 12.98 6.36
N ASN A 235 23.82 13.43 7.49
CA ASN A 235 22.50 13.10 7.99
C ASN A 235 21.39 13.83 7.24
N ASP A 236 21.57 15.12 6.94
CA ASP A 236 20.53 15.91 6.26
C ASP A 236 20.34 15.42 4.82
N VAL A 237 21.42 15.12 4.09
CA VAL A 237 21.31 14.50 2.75
C VAL A 237 20.67 13.12 2.82
N ALA A 238 20.99 12.32 3.85
CA ALA A 238 20.38 10.99 4.03
C ALA A 238 18.86 11.08 4.27
N ALA A 239 18.39 12.06 5.05
CA ALA A 239 16.96 12.28 5.27
C ALA A 239 16.23 12.63 3.97
N ILE A 240 16.85 13.45 3.10
CA ILE A 240 16.29 13.77 1.77
C ILE A 240 16.25 12.53 0.87
N ASN A 241 17.30 11.71 0.89
CA ASN A 241 17.35 10.46 0.17
C ASN A 241 16.19 9.52 0.58
N GLU A 242 15.99 9.34 1.89
CA GLU A 242 14.92 8.50 2.44
C GLU A 242 13.53 9.00 2.02
N MET A 243 13.31 10.32 2.01
CA MET A 243 12.05 10.90 1.53
C MET A 243 11.78 10.52 0.07
N PHE A 244 12.78 10.58 -0.81
CA PHE A 244 12.60 10.26 -2.23
C PHE A 244 12.41 8.76 -2.46
N THR A 245 13.23 7.92 -1.83
CA THR A 245 13.23 6.47 -2.07
C THR A 245 12.10 5.75 -1.34
N SER A 246 11.60 6.29 -0.24
CA SER A 246 10.64 5.57 0.63
C SER A 246 9.30 6.27 0.79
N MET A 247 9.22 7.60 0.79
CA MET A 247 7.94 8.30 1.04
C MET A 247 7.25 8.72 -0.25
N LEU A 248 7.94 9.51 -1.08
CA LEU A 248 7.34 10.15 -2.25
C LEU A 248 6.88 9.11 -3.29
N VAL A 249 7.73 8.14 -3.58
CA VAL A 249 7.43 7.10 -4.57
C VAL A 249 6.32 6.15 -4.12
N ASN A 250 6.32 5.75 -2.85
CA ASN A 250 5.26 4.91 -2.30
C ASN A 250 3.92 5.65 -2.24
N LEU A 251 3.91 6.95 -1.91
CA LEU A 251 2.69 7.77 -1.97
C LEU A 251 2.04 7.75 -3.36
N PHE A 252 2.83 7.87 -4.43
CA PHE A 252 2.30 7.77 -5.80
C PHE A 252 1.75 6.37 -6.09
N ARG A 253 2.52 5.32 -5.80
CA ARG A 253 2.08 3.91 -5.95
C ARG A 253 0.75 3.67 -5.24
N ASP A 254 0.67 4.10 -4.00
CA ASP A 254 -0.48 3.93 -3.12
C ASP A 254 -1.71 4.67 -3.63
N ALA A 255 -1.55 5.91 -4.11
CA ALA A 255 -2.62 6.66 -4.74
C ALA A 255 -3.14 5.92 -6.00
N PHE A 256 -2.24 5.48 -6.88
CA PHE A 256 -2.62 4.70 -8.07
C PHE A 256 -3.33 3.40 -7.70
N LEU A 257 -2.86 2.67 -6.69
CA LEU A 257 -3.49 1.44 -6.21
C LEU A 257 -4.90 1.71 -5.71
N ILE A 258 -5.11 2.75 -4.91
CA ILE A 258 -6.44 3.13 -4.42
C ILE A 258 -7.37 3.43 -5.60
N PHE A 259 -6.96 4.27 -6.56
CA PHE A 259 -7.80 4.60 -7.71
C PHE A 259 -8.09 3.38 -8.60
N ALA A 260 -7.08 2.53 -8.85
CA ALA A 260 -7.24 1.33 -9.67
C ALA A 260 -8.21 0.34 -9.00
N VAL A 261 -8.03 0.05 -7.71
CA VAL A 261 -8.90 -0.86 -6.96
C VAL A 261 -10.32 -0.31 -6.88
N MET A 262 -10.49 0.98 -6.56
CA MET A 262 -11.81 1.60 -6.54
C MET A 262 -12.50 1.51 -7.90
N GLY A 263 -11.78 1.81 -8.99
CA GLY A 263 -12.32 1.69 -10.36
C GLY A 263 -12.79 0.27 -10.69
N ILE A 264 -12.00 -0.75 -10.33
CA ILE A 264 -12.38 -2.15 -10.53
C ILE A 264 -13.59 -2.54 -9.66
N MET A 265 -13.62 -2.13 -8.39
CA MET A 265 -14.75 -2.42 -7.50
C MET A 265 -16.05 -1.80 -8.00
N PHE A 266 -16.01 -0.55 -8.49
CA PHE A 266 -17.17 0.11 -9.09
C PHE A 266 -17.64 -0.59 -10.37
N HIS A 267 -16.70 -1.06 -11.18
CA HIS A 267 -17.02 -1.84 -12.38
C HIS A 267 -17.62 -3.22 -12.05
N LEU A 268 -17.16 -3.87 -10.98
CA LEU A 268 -17.69 -5.17 -10.53
C LEU A 268 -19.12 -5.07 -10.01
N GLU A 269 -19.37 -4.21 -9.00
CA GLU A 269 -20.72 -3.94 -8.49
C GLU A 269 -20.71 -2.65 -7.66
N TRP A 270 -21.18 -1.56 -8.28
CA TRP A 270 -21.16 -0.22 -7.70
C TRP A 270 -21.89 -0.12 -6.35
N ARG A 271 -22.94 -0.91 -6.11
CA ARG A 271 -23.69 -0.88 -4.84
C ARG A 271 -22.84 -1.38 -3.68
N VAL A 272 -22.09 -2.47 -3.87
CA VAL A 272 -21.18 -3.01 -2.84
C VAL A 272 -19.99 -2.07 -2.67
N ALA A 273 -19.47 -1.50 -3.77
CA ALA A 273 -18.40 -0.51 -3.71
C ALA A 273 -18.77 0.74 -2.89
N LEU A 274 -19.99 1.26 -3.03
CA LEU A 274 -20.48 2.39 -2.23
C LEU A 274 -20.54 2.10 -0.74
N VAL A 275 -20.96 0.89 -0.36
CA VAL A 275 -20.99 0.46 1.05
C VAL A 275 -19.57 0.49 1.65
N ILE A 276 -18.56 0.08 0.87
CA ILE A 276 -17.15 0.16 1.31
C ILE A 276 -16.62 1.59 1.30
N LEU A 277 -16.99 2.38 0.29
CA LEU A 277 -16.63 3.79 0.24
C LEU A 277 -17.20 4.57 1.43
N ALA A 278 -18.38 4.21 1.94
CA ALA A 278 -18.96 4.81 3.13
C ALA A 278 -18.12 4.58 4.40
N LEU A 279 -17.29 3.53 4.45
CA LEU A 279 -16.34 3.29 5.54
C LEU A 279 -15.07 4.13 5.40
N PHE A 280 -14.75 4.60 4.19
CA PHE A 280 -13.52 5.33 3.91
C PHE A 280 -13.38 6.64 4.73
N PRO A 281 -14.42 7.50 4.87
CA PRO A 281 -14.36 8.67 5.76
C PRO A 281 -13.98 8.32 7.19
N LEU A 282 -14.53 7.23 7.75
CA LEU A 282 -14.22 6.79 9.11
C LEU A 282 -12.74 6.42 9.25
N ILE A 283 -12.19 5.74 8.25
CA ILE A 283 -10.77 5.37 8.22
C ILE A 283 -9.89 6.61 8.15
N VAL A 284 -10.23 7.55 7.27
CA VAL A 284 -9.51 8.82 7.10
C VAL A 284 -9.52 9.62 8.40
N ILE A 285 -10.67 9.74 9.06
CA ILE A 285 -10.80 10.40 10.36
C ILE A 285 -9.92 9.71 11.42
N ALA A 286 -9.96 8.37 11.51
CA ALA A 286 -9.14 7.61 12.45
C ALA A 286 -7.63 7.83 12.21
N ALA A 287 -7.20 7.88 10.95
CA ALA A 287 -5.81 8.16 10.58
C ALA A 287 -5.39 9.59 10.96
N PHE A 288 -6.24 10.59 10.71
CA PHE A 288 -5.97 11.98 11.10
C PHE A 288 -5.90 12.17 12.62
N GLU A 289 -6.82 11.55 13.36
CA GLU A 289 -6.83 11.57 14.82
C GLU A 289 -5.59 10.90 15.40
N PHE A 290 -5.19 9.74 14.86
CA PHE A 290 -3.95 9.09 15.23
C PHE A 290 -2.75 10.00 14.96
N ARG A 291 -2.65 10.60 13.77
CA ARG A 291 -1.55 11.53 13.42
C ARG A 291 -1.48 12.71 14.39
N ARG A 292 -2.63 13.26 14.81
CA ARG A 292 -2.68 14.34 15.81
C ARG A 292 -2.13 13.89 17.16
N ARG A 293 -2.60 12.75 17.67
CA ARG A 293 -2.17 12.19 18.98
C ARG A 293 -0.71 11.76 18.97
N ALA A 294 -0.26 11.09 17.91
CA ALA A 294 1.12 10.64 17.75
C ALA A 294 2.09 11.82 17.81
N ARG A 295 1.83 12.90 17.06
CA ARG A 295 2.67 14.11 17.10
C ARG A 295 2.75 14.74 18.50
N ALA A 296 1.62 14.82 19.21
CA ALA A 296 1.62 15.34 20.57
C ALA A 296 2.48 14.46 21.51
N ALA A 297 2.37 13.14 21.41
CA ALA A 297 3.17 12.21 22.20
C ALA A 297 4.68 12.29 21.86
N TYR A 298 5.05 12.40 20.58
CA TYR A 298 6.45 12.59 20.19
C TYR A 298 7.05 13.89 20.75
N ARG A 299 6.30 14.99 20.69
CA ARG A 299 6.75 16.28 21.26
C ARG A 299 6.98 16.17 22.77
N GLU A 300 6.08 15.48 23.47
CA GLU A 300 6.24 15.25 24.91
C GLU A 300 7.51 14.45 25.22
N VAL A 301 7.74 13.35 24.50
CA VAL A 301 8.95 12.52 24.68
C VAL A 301 10.22 13.33 24.40
N ARG A 302 10.24 14.12 23.32
CA ARG A 302 11.37 15.02 23.01
C ARG A 302 11.63 16.03 24.12
N ARG A 303 10.57 16.62 24.70
CA ARG A 303 10.72 17.55 25.84
C ARG A 303 11.32 16.88 27.07
N GLN A 304 10.90 15.65 27.39
CA GLN A 304 11.47 14.92 28.52
C GLN A 304 12.93 14.50 28.28
N ILE A 305 13.29 14.12 27.05
CA ILE A 305 14.68 13.84 26.66
C ILE A 305 15.55 15.09 26.83
N ALA A 306 15.08 16.26 26.38
CA ALA A 306 15.81 17.51 26.54
C ALA A 306 16.07 17.85 28.02
N ARG A 307 15.05 17.69 28.89
CA ARG A 307 15.19 17.88 30.35
C ARG A 307 16.19 16.89 30.96
N LEU A 308 16.12 15.63 30.56
CA LEU A 308 17.06 14.59 31.02
C LEU A 308 18.50 14.94 30.64
N ASN A 309 18.73 15.34 29.38
CA ASN A 309 20.05 15.72 28.88
C ASN A 309 20.60 16.97 29.57
N ALA A 310 19.76 17.99 29.77
CA ALA A 310 20.15 19.20 30.49
C ALA A 310 20.59 18.89 31.92
N TYR A 311 19.81 18.05 32.64
CA TYR A 311 20.16 17.63 34.00
C TYR A 311 21.45 16.81 34.05
N LEU A 312 21.65 15.90 33.10
CA LEU A 312 22.89 15.13 32.99
C LEU A 312 24.09 16.03 32.73
N GLN A 313 23.97 16.99 31.81
CA GLN A 313 25.03 17.94 31.50
C GLN A 313 25.41 18.78 32.73
N GLU A 314 24.42 19.34 33.44
CA GLU A 314 24.65 20.09 34.68
C GLU A 314 25.29 19.22 35.77
N SER A 315 24.78 17.99 35.95
CA SER A 315 25.28 17.07 36.98
C SER A 315 26.70 16.60 36.71
N ILE A 316 27.06 16.31 35.45
CA ILE A 316 28.40 15.87 35.07
C ILE A 316 29.39 17.03 35.18
N SER A 317 29.05 18.20 34.65
CA SER A 317 29.89 19.39 34.79
C SER A 317 30.06 19.84 36.25
N GLY A 318 29.02 19.67 37.07
CA GLY A 318 28.99 20.02 38.50
C GLY A 318 29.36 18.89 39.46
N MET A 319 29.84 17.73 38.98
CA MET A 319 29.98 16.52 39.80
C MET A 319 30.84 16.74 41.05
N ARG A 320 31.92 17.53 40.91
CA ARG A 320 32.79 17.88 42.03
C ARG A 320 32.05 18.64 43.13
N ILE A 321 31.12 19.53 42.77
CA ILE A 321 30.28 20.26 43.73
C ILE A 321 29.33 19.27 44.43
N VAL A 322 28.69 18.38 43.67
CA VAL A 322 27.79 17.37 44.24
C VAL A 322 28.51 16.49 45.27
N GLN A 323 29.75 16.07 44.99
CA GLN A 323 30.60 15.28 45.90
C GLN A 323 31.07 16.08 47.13
N LEU A 324 31.52 17.31 46.93
CA LEU A 324 31.98 18.18 48.03
C LEU A 324 30.87 18.41 49.08
N PHE A 325 29.61 18.46 48.64
CA PHE A 325 28.45 18.62 49.52
C PHE A 325 27.75 17.30 49.87
N VAL A 326 28.29 16.15 49.46
CA VAL A 326 27.74 14.80 49.69
C VAL A 326 26.24 14.72 49.32
N GLN A 327 25.88 15.23 48.14
CA GLN A 327 24.50 15.30 47.64
C GLN A 327 24.18 14.26 46.56
N GLU A 328 24.99 13.22 46.40
CA GLU A 328 24.85 12.20 45.34
C GLU A 328 23.49 11.50 45.39
N VAL A 329 23.02 11.13 46.59
CA VAL A 329 21.71 10.47 46.78
C VAL A 329 20.58 11.37 46.30
N LYS A 330 20.55 12.64 46.72
CA LYS A 330 19.52 13.60 46.29
C LYS A 330 19.60 13.91 44.80
N ALA A 331 20.81 13.97 44.24
CA ALA A 331 21.00 14.13 42.80
C ALA A 331 20.46 12.92 42.04
N ASN A 332 20.67 11.71 42.55
CA ASN A 332 20.14 10.49 41.94
C ASN A 332 18.61 10.39 42.07
N GLU A 333 18.01 10.82 43.19
CA GLU A 333 16.56 10.89 43.35
C GLU A 333 15.91 11.87 42.35
N ARG A 334 16.51 13.04 42.15
CA ARG A 334 16.08 14.01 41.12
C ARG A 334 16.20 13.42 39.72
N PHE A 335 17.32 12.75 39.41
CA PHE A 335 17.50 12.05 38.15
C PHE A 335 16.42 10.98 37.93
N ALA A 336 16.16 10.15 38.95
CA ALA A 336 15.16 9.10 38.90
C ALA A 336 13.76 9.66 38.60
N LYS A 337 13.39 10.80 39.20
CA LYS A 337 12.12 11.48 38.90
C LYS A 337 12.02 11.91 37.43
N ILE A 338 13.05 12.56 36.89
CA ILE A 338 13.09 12.98 35.47
C ILE A 338 13.02 11.76 34.56
N ASN A 339 13.73 10.69 34.91
CA ASN A 339 13.74 9.46 34.13
C ASN A 339 12.37 8.76 34.14
N ILE A 340 11.65 8.77 35.27
CA ILE A 340 10.27 8.26 35.37
C ILE A 340 9.31 9.10 34.51
N ASP A 341 9.45 10.42 34.47
CA ASP A 341 8.63 11.28 33.63
C ASP A 341 8.87 11.00 32.13
N LYS A 342 10.13 10.79 31.75
CA LYS A 342 10.50 10.31 30.41
C LYS A 342 9.89 8.93 30.12
N TYR A 343 9.95 7.99 31.05
CA TYR A 343 9.35 6.67 30.91
C TYR A 343 7.82 6.76 30.69
N LYS A 344 7.12 7.56 31.49
CA LYS A 344 5.66 7.78 31.33
C LYS A 344 5.32 8.42 29.99
N ALA A 345 6.12 9.38 29.53
CA ALA A 345 5.95 9.97 28.19
C ALA A 345 6.16 8.93 27.08
N SER A 346 7.22 8.12 27.17
CA SER A 346 7.48 7.03 26.22
C SER A 346 6.37 5.97 26.21
N MET A 347 5.82 5.63 27.37
CA MET A 347 4.71 4.68 27.47
C MET A 347 3.44 5.22 26.80
N ARG A 348 3.11 6.52 26.98
CA ARG A 348 1.99 7.17 26.27
C ARG A 348 2.19 7.17 24.76
N GLN A 349 3.42 7.42 24.29
CA GLN A 349 3.75 7.30 22.87
C GLN A 349 3.52 5.86 22.39
N LEU A 350 4.04 4.87 23.10
CA LEU A 350 3.90 3.45 22.74
C LEU A 350 2.42 3.04 22.68
N LEU A 351 1.61 3.41 23.68
CA LEU A 351 0.17 3.14 23.69
C LEU A 351 -0.54 3.76 22.49
N THR A 352 -0.14 4.96 22.07
CA THR A 352 -0.70 5.61 20.88
C THR A 352 -0.51 4.75 19.63
N PHE A 353 0.68 4.14 19.46
CA PHE A 353 0.97 3.23 18.35
C PHE A 353 0.33 1.85 18.52
N ALA A 354 0.29 1.35 19.75
CA ALA A 354 -0.24 0.02 20.07
C ALA A 354 -1.73 -0.10 19.75
N VAL A 355 -2.50 1.00 19.83
CA VAL A 355 -3.94 1.01 19.53
C VAL A 355 -4.23 1.17 18.03
N PHE A 356 -3.39 1.91 17.29
CA PHE A 356 -3.67 2.27 15.90
C PHE A 356 -3.73 1.07 14.95
N ARG A 357 -2.69 0.22 14.95
CA ARG A 357 -2.64 -0.94 14.05
C ARG A 357 -3.80 -1.93 14.32
N PRO A 358 -4.11 -2.29 15.58
CA PRO A 358 -5.30 -3.09 15.88
C PRO A 358 -6.61 -2.43 15.45
N LEU A 359 -6.79 -1.12 15.67
CA LEU A 359 -7.99 -0.40 15.23
C LEU A 359 -8.15 -0.48 13.71
N MET A 360 -7.09 -0.26 12.95
CA MET A 360 -7.11 -0.36 11.48
C MET A 360 -7.40 -1.79 11.01
N ARG A 361 -6.83 -2.80 11.66
CA ARG A 361 -7.15 -4.21 11.39
C ARG A 361 -8.61 -4.53 11.72
N PHE A 362 -9.13 -4.01 12.83
CA PHE A 362 -10.53 -4.16 13.20
C PHE A 362 -11.46 -3.54 12.15
N LEU A 363 -11.18 -2.30 11.72
CA LEU A 363 -11.96 -1.64 10.66
C LEU A 363 -11.88 -2.42 9.33
N SER A 364 -10.71 -2.99 8.99
CA SER A 364 -10.54 -3.82 7.79
C SER A 364 -11.38 -5.10 7.88
N SER A 365 -11.30 -5.81 9.01
CA SER A 365 -12.12 -7.00 9.26
C SER A 365 -13.61 -6.68 9.29
N PHE A 366 -14.00 -5.52 9.84
CA PHE A 366 -15.38 -5.05 9.84
C PHE A 366 -15.88 -4.74 8.43
N ALA A 367 -15.07 -4.10 7.60
CA ALA A 367 -15.37 -3.88 6.19
C ALA A 367 -15.54 -5.20 5.44
N VAL A 368 -14.65 -6.19 5.68
CA VAL A 368 -14.78 -7.54 5.12
C VAL A 368 -16.06 -8.23 5.60
N ALA A 369 -16.43 -8.10 6.87
CA ALA A 369 -17.66 -8.66 7.40
C ALA A 369 -18.91 -8.05 6.74
N ILE A 370 -18.90 -6.73 6.50
CA ILE A 370 -19.96 -6.04 5.75
C ILE A 370 -20.02 -6.54 4.30
N VAL A 371 -18.88 -6.71 3.63
CA VAL A 371 -18.83 -7.30 2.28
C VAL A 371 -19.44 -8.70 2.28
N ILE A 372 -19.06 -9.56 3.23
CA ILE A 372 -19.58 -10.92 3.32
C ILE A 372 -21.08 -10.91 3.57
N TRP A 373 -21.57 -10.07 4.48
CA TRP A 373 -22.99 -9.96 4.77
C TRP A 373 -23.76 -9.41 3.56
N TYR A 374 -23.51 -8.16 3.19
CA TYR A 374 -24.28 -7.48 2.15
C TYR A 374 -24.04 -8.07 0.76
N GLY A 375 -22.78 -8.36 0.43
CA GLY A 375 -22.40 -9.03 -0.81
C GLY A 375 -22.88 -10.48 -0.85
N GLY A 376 -22.85 -11.21 0.27
CA GLY A 376 -23.40 -12.57 0.35
C GLY A 376 -24.90 -12.62 0.12
N LEU A 377 -25.66 -11.68 0.67
CA LEU A 377 -27.09 -11.53 0.34
C LEU A 377 -27.31 -11.28 -1.15
N ASN A 378 -26.44 -10.48 -1.79
CA ASN A 378 -26.50 -10.23 -3.23
C ASN A 378 -26.10 -11.46 -4.06
N VAL A 379 -25.23 -12.34 -3.55
CA VAL A 379 -24.94 -13.64 -4.14
C VAL A 379 -26.15 -14.56 -4.07
N LEU A 380 -26.84 -14.61 -2.92
CA LEU A 380 -28.06 -15.40 -2.76
C LEU A 380 -29.21 -14.90 -3.66
N ARG A 381 -29.26 -13.60 -3.93
CA ARG A 381 -30.17 -12.97 -4.90
C ARG A 381 -29.67 -13.02 -6.35
N GLY A 382 -28.54 -13.68 -6.60
CA GLY A 382 -27.89 -13.78 -7.91
C GLY A 382 -27.17 -12.53 -8.42
N SER A 383 -27.59 -11.32 -8.00
CA SER A 383 -27.01 -10.04 -8.43
C SER A 383 -25.48 -9.84 -8.28
N LEU A 384 -24.78 -10.73 -7.56
CA LEU A 384 -23.32 -10.77 -7.45
C LEU A 384 -22.82 -12.23 -7.59
N SER A 385 -21.72 -12.47 -8.29
CA SER A 385 -21.13 -13.82 -8.34
C SER A 385 -20.31 -14.14 -7.08
N LEU A 386 -20.15 -15.43 -6.77
CA LEU A 386 -19.31 -15.86 -5.65
C LEU A 386 -17.85 -15.42 -5.85
N GLY A 387 -17.33 -15.53 -7.07
CA GLY A 387 -15.99 -15.03 -7.40
C GLY A 387 -15.87 -13.53 -7.18
N ALA A 388 -16.89 -12.74 -7.58
CA ALA A 388 -16.88 -11.30 -7.36
C ALA A 388 -16.86 -10.97 -5.86
N LEU A 389 -17.64 -11.68 -5.04
CA LEU A 389 -17.61 -11.53 -3.58
C LEU A 389 -16.19 -11.78 -3.01
N THR A 390 -15.52 -12.85 -3.45
CA THR A 390 -14.15 -13.13 -2.99
C THR A 390 -13.15 -12.07 -3.44
N ALA A 391 -13.29 -11.52 -4.65
CA ALA A 391 -12.47 -10.41 -5.11
C ALA A 391 -12.72 -9.14 -4.30
N PHE A 392 -13.97 -8.82 -3.95
CA PHE A 392 -14.31 -7.71 -3.05
C PHE A 392 -13.60 -7.84 -1.70
N ILE A 393 -13.54 -9.04 -1.11
CA ILE A 393 -12.82 -9.29 0.15
C ILE A 393 -11.32 -8.96 0.00
N GLN A 394 -10.71 -9.37 -1.10
CA GLN A 394 -9.29 -9.10 -1.38
C GLN A 394 -9.03 -7.61 -1.63
N TYR A 395 -9.89 -6.95 -2.43
CA TYR A 395 -9.80 -5.52 -2.72
C TYR A 395 -9.98 -4.65 -1.47
N VAL A 396 -10.91 -5.00 -0.58
CA VAL A 396 -11.05 -4.32 0.71
C VAL A 396 -9.73 -4.38 1.49
N ARG A 397 -9.08 -5.54 1.58
CA ARG A 397 -7.79 -5.64 2.29
C ARG A 397 -6.71 -4.77 1.64
N MET A 398 -6.66 -4.74 0.31
CA MET A 398 -5.72 -3.91 -0.44
C MET A 398 -5.94 -2.40 -0.25
N LEU A 399 -7.18 -1.94 -0.08
CA LEU A 399 -7.46 -0.52 0.16
C LEU A 399 -6.99 -0.03 1.53
N PHE A 400 -6.92 -0.92 2.53
CA PHE A 400 -6.56 -0.56 3.90
C PHE A 400 -5.05 -0.45 4.14
N GLU A 401 -4.25 -1.20 3.38
CA GLU A 401 -2.80 -1.26 3.55
C GLU A 401 -2.10 0.10 3.28
N PRO A 402 -2.36 0.79 2.15
CA PRO A 402 -1.78 2.11 1.88
C PRO A 402 -2.06 3.15 2.96
N ILE A 403 -3.28 3.15 3.51
CA ILE A 403 -3.68 4.13 4.52
C ILE A 403 -2.83 3.98 5.80
N LEU A 404 -2.45 2.76 6.14
CA LEU A 404 -1.57 2.46 7.27
C LEU A 404 -0.14 2.97 7.04
N GLU A 405 0.37 2.85 5.81
CA GLU A 405 1.71 3.28 5.41
C GLU A 405 1.82 4.81 5.36
N LEU A 406 0.84 5.47 4.73
CA LEU A 406 0.76 6.93 4.62
C LEU A 406 0.80 7.62 5.99
N SER A 407 0.15 7.02 6.99
CA SER A 407 0.14 7.58 8.34
C SER A 407 1.52 7.58 9.02
N GLN A 408 2.43 6.69 8.62
CA GLN A 408 3.77 6.55 9.23
C GLN A 408 4.80 7.43 8.51
N GLY A 409 4.69 7.55 7.18
CA GLY A 409 5.66 8.27 6.36
C GLY A 409 5.68 9.80 6.49
N TYR A 410 4.68 10.40 7.14
CA TYR A 410 4.63 11.85 7.35
C TYR A 410 5.86 12.39 8.11
N ASN A 411 6.39 11.63 9.07
CA ASN A 411 7.57 12.05 9.84
C ASN A 411 8.83 12.12 8.97
N ILE A 412 8.97 11.22 7.99
CA ILE A 412 10.09 11.22 7.04
C ILE A 412 10.04 12.49 6.20
N LEU A 413 8.86 12.83 5.67
CA LEU A 413 8.66 14.06 4.91
C LEU A 413 9.02 15.31 5.73
N GLN A 414 8.57 15.41 6.99
CA GLN A 414 8.92 16.55 7.84
C GLN A 414 10.42 16.66 8.11
N GLY A 415 11.07 15.54 8.44
CA GLY A 415 12.51 15.51 8.67
C GLY A 415 13.32 15.95 7.46
N ALA A 416 12.93 15.46 6.27
CA ALA A 416 13.57 15.82 5.01
C ALA A 416 13.37 17.29 4.63
N MET A 417 12.20 17.87 4.90
CA MET A 417 11.97 19.31 4.64
C MET A 417 12.86 20.20 5.52
N ALA A 418 12.97 19.88 6.81
CA ALA A 418 13.87 20.62 7.72
C ALA A 418 15.35 20.45 7.33
N ALA A 419 15.74 19.26 6.87
CA ALA A 419 17.08 18.99 6.35
C ALA A 419 17.37 19.78 5.07
N ALA A 420 16.40 19.81 4.13
CA ALA A 420 16.50 20.54 2.89
C ALA A 420 16.66 22.05 3.12
N GLU A 421 15.91 22.62 4.07
CA GLU A 421 16.03 24.02 4.45
C GLU A 421 17.45 24.35 4.93
N ARG A 422 18.01 23.56 5.86
CA ARG A 422 19.39 23.75 6.33
C ARG A 422 20.43 23.59 5.23
N ILE A 423 20.25 22.63 4.32
CA ILE A 423 21.17 22.43 3.19
C ILE A 423 21.12 23.61 2.24
N PHE A 424 19.93 24.11 1.92
CA PHE A 424 19.81 25.21 0.98
C PHE A 424 20.23 26.56 1.56
N ILE A 425 20.00 26.80 2.87
CA ILE A 425 20.61 27.93 3.57
C ILE A 425 22.14 27.88 3.48
N LEU A 426 22.75 26.68 3.57
CA LEU A 426 24.20 26.53 3.40
C LEU A 426 24.64 26.86 1.97
N LEU A 427 23.93 26.33 0.97
CA LEU A 427 24.26 26.50 -0.45
C LEU A 427 24.00 27.92 -0.98
N ASP A 428 23.21 28.71 -0.25
CA ASP A 428 22.91 30.10 -0.57
C ASP A 428 23.89 31.08 0.09
N GLU A 429 24.82 30.59 0.94
CA GLU A 429 25.87 31.41 1.54
C GLU A 429 26.88 31.84 0.45
N PRO A 430 27.32 33.10 0.41
CA PRO A 430 28.28 33.56 -0.59
C PRO A 430 29.62 32.82 -0.48
N GLU A 431 30.14 32.37 -1.62
CA GLU A 431 31.49 31.81 -1.74
C GLU A 431 32.54 32.91 -1.53
N GLU A 432 33.73 32.51 -1.08
CA GLU A 432 34.90 33.38 -0.94
C GLU A 432 35.26 33.99 -2.29
N ASP A 433 35.30 35.32 -2.35
CA ASP A 433 35.75 36.04 -3.54
C ASP A 433 37.23 35.75 -3.75
N ARG A 434 37.54 34.91 -4.74
CA ARG A 434 38.91 34.57 -5.13
C ARG A 434 39.59 35.67 -5.93
N GLY A 435 38.92 36.81 -6.14
CA GLY A 435 39.30 37.82 -7.11
C GLY A 435 39.08 37.33 -8.53
N GLY A 436 38.73 38.24 -9.45
CA GLY A 436 38.92 37.96 -10.87
C GLY A 436 40.41 37.72 -11.09
N GLY A 437 40.79 36.52 -11.51
CA GLY A 437 42.19 36.17 -11.71
C GLY A 437 42.81 37.08 -12.77
N GLU A 438 43.40 38.19 -12.35
CA GLU A 438 44.40 38.89 -13.15
C GLU A 438 45.62 37.98 -13.18
N ALA A 439 45.88 37.40 -14.35
CA ALA A 439 47.15 36.75 -14.59
C ALA A 439 48.21 37.86 -14.49
N ILE A 440 49.02 37.82 -13.42
CA ILE A 440 50.16 38.71 -13.28
C ILE A 440 51.13 38.35 -14.41
N GLU A 441 51.19 39.16 -15.46
CA GLU A 441 52.01 38.87 -16.65
C GLU A 441 53.50 38.86 -16.33
N GLU A 442 53.95 39.59 -15.31
CA GLU A 442 55.32 39.56 -14.80
C GLU A 442 55.38 39.98 -13.32
N VAL A 443 56.02 39.16 -12.49
CA VAL A 443 56.30 39.49 -11.10
C VAL A 443 57.67 40.17 -11.05
N GLU A 444 57.71 41.52 -11.00
CA GLU A 444 58.96 42.30 -10.97
C GLU A 444 59.75 42.19 -9.65
N GLY A 445 59.28 41.41 -8.68
CA GLY A 445 60.05 41.07 -7.48
C GLY A 445 60.53 42.26 -6.66
N ARG A 446 59.80 43.39 -6.67
CA ARG A 446 60.03 44.49 -5.74
C ARG A 446 59.08 44.34 -4.55
N ILE A 447 59.67 44.06 -3.39
CA ILE A 447 58.99 44.06 -2.09
C ILE A 447 59.04 45.47 -1.52
#